data_AF-A0A4Y9RUY1-F1
#
_entry.id   AF-A0A4Y9RUY1-F1
#
_cell.length_a   1.000
_cell.length_b   1.000
_cell.length_c   1.000
_cell.angle_alpha   90.00
_cell.angle_beta   90.00
_cell.angle_gamma   90.00
#
_symmetry.space_group_name_H-M   'P 1'
#
loop_
_entity.id
_entity.type
_entity.pdbx_description
1 polymer ?
#
loop_
_entity_poly.entity_id
_entity_poly.type
_entity_poly.pdbx_seq_one_letter_code
_entity_poly.pdbx_strand_id
1 'polypeptide(L)'
;MSDTELAQARVRQLTTLTLRLTERLEAETLAFADGRPQDVASGLAETQEMANLYRRDSAHVKANPALLSGAPLEDRKTLIDATRAFDAVLTRHGRAVDAARQISEGLVRAIAAEVTAARTPASAYAADGRAALGDGRAVAINRMA
;
A
#
# COMPACT_ATOMS: atom_id res chain seq x y z
N MET A 1 -37.01 -1.61 -20.27
CA MET A 1 -35.68 -1.00 -20.42
C MET A 1 -35.17 -1.37 -21.80
N SER A 2 -34.86 -0.38 -22.61
CA SER A 2 -34.22 -0.53 -23.92
C SER A 2 -32.74 -0.93 -23.77
N ASP A 3 -32.17 -1.54 -24.82
CA ASP A 3 -30.75 -1.93 -24.82
C ASP A 3 -29.80 -0.74 -24.60
N THR A 4 -30.19 0.45 -25.09
CA THR A 4 -29.49 1.73 -24.84
C THR A 4 -29.49 2.10 -23.36
N GLU A 5 -30.62 2.00 -22.66
CA GLU A 5 -30.70 2.30 -21.23
C GLU A 5 -29.87 1.32 -20.39
N LEU A 6 -29.85 0.03 -20.78
CA LEU A 6 -29.02 -0.99 -20.12
C LEU A 6 -27.52 -0.73 -20.32
N ALA A 7 -27.12 -0.37 -21.54
CA ALA A 7 -25.73 -0.02 -21.86
C ALA A 7 -25.29 1.24 -21.08
N GLN A 8 -26.15 2.27 -21.04
CA GLN A 8 -25.88 3.48 -20.28
C GLN A 8 -25.74 3.22 -18.78
N ALA A 9 -26.67 2.46 -18.19
CA ALA A 9 -26.61 2.09 -16.77
C ALA A 9 -25.31 1.36 -16.43
N ARG A 10 -24.87 0.43 -17.31
CA ARG A 10 -23.63 -0.31 -17.14
C ARG A 10 -22.40 0.60 -17.20
N VAL A 11 -22.34 1.54 -18.16
CA VAL A 11 -21.24 2.52 -18.24
C VAL A 11 -21.15 3.35 -16.97
N ARG A 12 -22.29 3.83 -16.46
CA ARG A 12 -22.34 4.62 -15.21
C ARG A 12 -21.94 3.81 -13.98
N GLN A 13 -22.38 2.55 -13.89
CA GLN A 13 -21.98 1.65 -12.81
C GLN A 13 -20.46 1.44 -12.80
N LEU A 14 -19.87 1.11 -13.96
CA LEU A 14 -18.42 0.93 -14.09
C LEU A 14 -17.67 2.21 -13.75
N THR A 15 -18.14 3.36 -14.22
CA THR A 15 -17.54 4.66 -13.92
C THR A 15 -17.54 4.93 -12.41
N THR A 16 -18.68 4.69 -11.75
CA THR A 16 -18.82 4.88 -10.30
C THR A 16 -17.87 3.96 -9.53
N LEU A 17 -17.78 2.69 -9.93
CA LEU A 17 -16.86 1.74 -9.31
C LEU A 17 -15.40 2.16 -9.47
N THR A 18 -15.01 2.61 -10.67
CA THR A 18 -13.66 3.13 -10.96
C THR A 18 -13.33 4.34 -10.09
N LEU A 19 -14.25 5.31 -9.96
CA LEU A 19 -14.03 6.50 -9.13
C LEU A 19 -13.89 6.14 -7.65
N ARG A 20 -14.76 5.28 -7.12
CA ARG A 20 -14.67 4.84 -5.71
C ARG A 20 -13.38 4.07 -5.43
N LEU A 21 -12.93 3.23 -6.36
CA LEU A 21 -11.62 2.56 -6.24
C LEU A 21 -10.48 3.58 -6.27
N THR A 22 -10.57 4.60 -7.12
CA THR A 22 -9.56 5.67 -7.22
C THR A 22 -9.44 6.41 -5.88
N GLU A 23 -10.55 6.90 -5.34
CA GLU A 23 -10.60 7.61 -4.05
C GLU A 23 -9.98 6.76 -2.93
N ARG A 24 -10.29 5.46 -2.92
CA ARG A 24 -9.79 4.56 -1.89
C ARG A 24 -8.29 4.32 -2.00
N LEU A 25 -7.77 4.07 -3.20
CA LEU A 25 -6.32 3.90 -3.40
C LEU A 25 -5.56 5.20 -3.13
N GLU A 26 -6.14 6.37 -3.39
CA GLU A 26 -5.54 7.66 -3.02
C GLU A 26 -5.46 7.81 -1.50
N ALA A 27 -6.53 7.49 -0.77
CA ALA A 27 -6.54 7.50 0.69
C ALA A 27 -5.52 6.52 1.28
N GLU A 28 -5.42 5.31 0.73
CA GLU A 28 -4.41 4.31 1.15
C GLU A 28 -2.99 4.79 0.85
N THR A 29 -2.76 5.38 -0.32
CA THR A 29 -1.48 5.97 -0.70
C THR A 29 -1.05 7.08 0.27
N LEU A 30 -1.99 7.93 0.69
CA LEU A 30 -1.74 8.97 1.69
C LEU A 30 -1.42 8.37 3.05
N ALA A 31 -2.17 7.36 3.50
CA ALA A 31 -1.90 6.68 4.76
C ALA A 31 -0.52 6.01 4.78
N PHE A 32 -0.06 5.42 3.67
CA PHE A 32 1.31 4.93 3.55
C PHE A 32 2.35 6.06 3.61
N ALA A 33 2.09 7.19 2.95
CA ALA A 33 2.98 8.35 2.98
C ALA A 33 3.09 8.97 4.38
N ASP A 34 1.99 8.96 5.15
CA ASP A 34 1.94 9.47 6.53
C ASP A 34 2.48 8.48 7.57
N GLY A 35 2.95 7.30 7.15
CA GLY A 35 3.45 6.26 8.08
C GLY A 35 2.35 5.62 8.92
N ARG A 36 1.11 5.56 8.40
CA ARG A 36 -0.08 5.02 9.08
C ARG A 36 -0.63 3.77 8.37
N PRO A 37 0.17 2.70 8.14
CA PRO A 37 -0.29 1.50 7.44
C PRO A 37 -1.43 0.75 8.16
N GLN A 38 -1.60 0.96 9.47
CA GLN A 38 -2.72 0.41 10.24
C GLN A 38 -4.09 0.92 9.77
N ASP A 39 -4.15 2.14 9.26
CA ASP A 39 -5.41 2.72 8.78
C ASP A 39 -5.84 2.06 7.46
N VAL A 40 -4.86 1.70 6.62
CA VAL A 40 -5.08 0.89 5.41
C VAL A 40 -5.54 -0.52 5.77
N ALA A 41 -4.94 -1.14 6.78
CA ALA A 41 -5.25 -2.51 7.18
C ALA A 41 -6.74 -2.69 7.54
N SER A 42 -7.36 -1.67 8.14
CA SER A 42 -8.79 -1.70 8.50
C SER A 42 -9.71 -1.74 7.28
N GLY A 43 -9.30 -1.15 6.15
CA GLY A 43 -10.07 -1.04 4.93
C GLY A 43 -9.76 -2.08 3.85
N LEU A 44 -8.71 -2.90 4.04
CA LEU A 44 -8.16 -3.73 2.98
C LEU A 44 -9.16 -4.75 2.39
N ALA A 45 -10.02 -5.33 3.22
CA ALA A 45 -11.02 -6.31 2.79
C ALA A 45 -12.04 -5.71 1.80
N GLU A 46 -12.54 -4.51 2.10
CA GLU A 46 -13.48 -3.78 1.22
C GLU A 46 -12.78 -3.34 -0.08
N THR A 47 -11.53 -2.86 -0.01
CA THR A 47 -10.73 -2.54 -1.20
C THR A 47 -10.56 -3.77 -2.10
N GLN A 48 -10.28 -4.94 -1.50
CA GLN A 48 -10.12 -6.19 -2.23
C GLN A 48 -11.43 -6.66 -2.87
N GLU A 49 -12.56 -6.52 -2.19
CA GLU A 49 -13.88 -6.82 -2.75
C GLU A 49 -14.20 -5.94 -3.97
N MET A 50 -14.00 -4.62 -3.83
CA MET A 50 -14.19 -3.66 -4.92
C MET A 50 -13.27 -3.96 -6.11
N ALA A 51 -11.99 -4.27 -5.87
CA ALA A 51 -11.03 -4.60 -6.90
C ALA A 51 -11.39 -5.90 -7.64
N ASN A 52 -11.89 -6.90 -6.90
CA ASN A 52 -12.38 -8.14 -7.48
C ASN A 52 -13.63 -7.93 -8.34
N LEU A 53 -14.57 -7.10 -7.87
CA LEU A 53 -15.74 -6.72 -8.66
C LEU A 53 -15.35 -6.01 -9.95
N TYR A 54 -14.48 -5.00 -9.85
CA TYR A 54 -13.97 -4.26 -11.01
C TYR A 54 -13.31 -5.20 -12.02
N ARG A 55 -12.40 -6.08 -11.57
CA ARG A 55 -11.77 -7.07 -12.45
C ARG A 55 -12.76 -7.94 -13.20
N ARG A 56 -13.82 -8.42 -12.54
CA ARG A 56 -14.86 -9.24 -13.18
C ARG A 56 -15.63 -8.42 -14.22
N ASP A 57 -16.06 -7.22 -13.85
CA ASP A 57 -16.87 -6.38 -14.73
C ASP A 57 -16.08 -5.89 -15.95
N SER A 58 -14.82 -5.48 -15.75
CA SER A 58 -13.91 -5.12 -16.84
C SER A 58 -13.60 -6.30 -17.76
N ALA A 59 -13.39 -7.50 -17.21
CA ALA A 59 -13.18 -8.70 -18.02
C ALA A 59 -14.41 -9.06 -18.85
N HIS A 60 -15.60 -8.94 -18.25
CA HIS A 60 -16.87 -9.19 -18.94
C HIS A 60 -17.11 -8.20 -20.08
N VAL A 61 -16.84 -6.91 -19.86
CA VAL A 61 -16.92 -5.87 -20.90
C VAL A 61 -15.87 -6.10 -21.99
N LYS A 62 -14.64 -6.48 -21.63
CA LYS A 62 -13.59 -6.78 -22.60
C LYS A 62 -13.96 -7.96 -23.49
N ALA A 63 -14.61 -8.99 -22.92
CA ALA A 63 -15.11 -10.14 -23.66
C ALA A 63 -16.31 -9.77 -24.56
N ASN A 64 -17.13 -8.81 -24.14
CA ASN A 64 -18.35 -8.41 -24.85
C ASN A 64 -18.44 -6.87 -25.02
N PRO A 65 -17.66 -6.25 -25.94
CA PRO A 65 -17.65 -4.80 -26.12
C PRO A 65 -19.02 -4.21 -26.53
N ALA A 66 -19.89 -5.03 -27.15
CA ALA A 66 -21.25 -4.65 -27.52
C ALA A 66 -22.11 -4.24 -26.30
N LEU A 67 -21.75 -4.66 -25.08
CA LEU A 67 -22.45 -4.27 -23.86
C LEU A 67 -22.41 -2.77 -23.59
N LEU A 68 -21.44 -2.06 -24.15
CA LEU A 68 -21.30 -0.61 -24.00
C LEU A 68 -21.58 0.15 -25.30
N SER A 69 -21.76 -0.53 -26.43
CA SER A 69 -21.88 0.13 -27.74
C SER A 69 -23.13 1.00 -27.86
N GLY A 70 -24.22 0.60 -27.20
CA GLY A 70 -25.49 1.33 -27.15
C GLY A 70 -25.48 2.54 -26.21
N ALA A 71 -24.45 2.74 -25.39
CA ALA A 71 -24.39 3.87 -24.47
C ALA A 71 -24.06 5.18 -25.19
N PRO A 72 -24.56 6.34 -24.69
CA PRO A 72 -24.19 7.65 -25.21
C PRO A 72 -22.66 7.87 -25.25
N LEU A 73 -22.19 8.57 -26.26
CA LEU A 73 -20.76 8.83 -26.45
C LEU A 73 -20.14 9.58 -25.26
N GLU A 74 -20.89 10.52 -24.68
CA GLU A 74 -20.48 11.28 -23.49
C GLU A 74 -20.21 10.34 -22.30
N ASP A 75 -21.14 9.44 -21.96
CA ASP A 75 -20.97 8.49 -20.85
C ASP A 75 -19.74 7.59 -21.08
N ARG A 76 -19.54 7.10 -22.31
CA ARG A 76 -18.35 6.28 -22.65
C ARG A 76 -17.06 7.06 -22.51
N LYS A 77 -17.05 8.33 -22.89
CA LYS A 77 -15.88 9.22 -22.73
C LYS A 77 -15.57 9.42 -21.25
N THR A 78 -16.58 9.67 -20.42
CA THR A 78 -16.42 9.76 -18.96
C THR A 78 -15.78 8.49 -18.38
N LEU A 79 -16.23 7.31 -18.80
CA LEU A 79 -15.63 6.04 -18.36
C LEU A 79 -14.16 5.91 -18.78
N ILE A 80 -13.82 6.31 -20.01
CA ILE A 80 -12.44 6.29 -20.50
C ILE A 80 -11.55 7.22 -19.67
N ASP A 81 -12.02 8.45 -19.42
CA ASP A 81 -11.26 9.44 -18.66
C ASP A 81 -11.09 9.01 -17.19
N ALA A 82 -12.13 8.44 -16.57
CA ALA A 82 -12.05 7.86 -15.23
C ALA A 82 -11.04 6.69 -15.17
N THR A 83 -11.01 5.83 -16.19
CA THR A 83 -10.08 4.69 -16.25
C THR A 83 -8.62 5.16 -16.41
N ARG A 84 -8.39 6.24 -17.16
CA ARG A 84 -7.05 6.84 -17.30
C ARG A 84 -6.55 7.45 -15.99
N ALA A 85 -7.41 8.17 -15.28
CA ALA A 85 -7.08 8.71 -13.96
C ALA A 85 -6.77 7.57 -12.96
N PHE A 86 -7.59 6.51 -12.97
CA PHE A 86 -7.40 5.34 -12.13
C PHE A 86 -6.06 4.64 -12.36
N ASP A 87 -5.61 4.49 -13.61
CA ASP A 87 -4.32 3.86 -13.95
C ASP A 87 -3.11 4.63 -13.38
N ALA A 88 -3.18 5.96 -13.41
CA ALA A 88 -2.16 6.81 -12.79
C ALA A 88 -2.11 6.61 -11.26
N VAL A 89 -3.28 6.52 -10.62
CA VAL A 89 -3.39 6.25 -9.17
C VAL A 89 -2.90 4.85 -8.82
N LEU A 90 -3.25 3.82 -9.59
CA LEU A 90 -2.76 2.45 -9.41
C LEU A 90 -1.23 2.39 -9.43
N THR A 91 -0.61 3.07 -10.39
CA THR A 91 0.85 3.14 -10.49
C THR A 91 1.48 3.78 -9.26
N ARG A 92 0.88 4.87 -8.76
CA ARG A 92 1.36 5.55 -7.55
C ARG A 92 1.17 4.68 -6.30
N HIS A 93 0.01 4.06 -6.16
CA HIS A 93 -0.32 3.19 -5.04
C HIS A 93 0.63 1.99 -4.97
N GLY A 94 0.92 1.33 -6.10
CA GLY A 94 1.88 0.24 -6.16
C GLY A 94 3.27 0.62 -5.60
N ARG A 95 3.77 1.80 -5.99
CA ARG A 95 5.05 2.32 -5.44
C ARG A 95 4.98 2.59 -3.94
N ALA A 96 3.86 3.09 -3.44
CA ALA A 96 3.67 3.36 -2.01
C ALA A 96 3.65 2.06 -1.18
N VAL A 97 2.96 1.02 -1.67
CA VAL A 97 2.94 -0.31 -1.06
C VAL A 97 4.34 -0.93 -1.04
N ASP A 98 5.07 -0.86 -2.15
CA ASP A 98 6.43 -1.40 -2.24
C ASP A 98 7.38 -0.68 -1.27
N ALA A 99 7.29 0.64 -1.16
CA ALA A 99 8.07 1.43 -0.20
C ALA A 99 7.74 1.03 1.25
N ALA A 100 6.45 0.94 1.60
CA ALA A 100 6.02 0.53 2.94
C ALA A 100 6.52 -0.88 3.31
N ARG A 101 6.53 -1.80 2.33
CA ARG A 101 7.10 -3.14 2.49
C ARG A 101 8.61 -3.09 2.75
N GLN A 102 9.37 -2.36 1.94
CA GLN A 102 10.82 -2.24 2.08
C GLN A 102 11.22 -1.64 3.44
N ILE A 103 10.50 -0.61 3.90
CA ILE A 103 10.71 0.00 5.22
C ILE A 103 10.47 -1.03 6.33
N SER A 104 9.38 -1.79 6.25
CA SER A 104 9.04 -2.82 7.24
C SER A 104 10.10 -3.92 7.30
N GLU A 105 10.56 -4.42 6.14
CA GLU A 105 11.63 -5.41 6.08
C GLU A 105 12.97 -4.86 6.60
N GLY A 106 13.30 -3.61 6.29
CA GLY A 106 14.50 -2.92 6.76
C GLY A 106 14.52 -2.75 8.27
N LEU A 107 13.39 -2.35 8.87
CA LEU A 107 13.24 -2.22 10.32
C LEU A 107 13.44 -3.57 11.02
N VAL A 108 12.87 -4.66 10.50
CA VAL A 108 13.06 -6.01 11.04
C VAL A 108 14.52 -6.44 10.94
N ARG A 109 15.19 -6.19 9.80
CA ARG A 109 16.63 -6.48 9.65
C ARG A 109 17.48 -5.67 10.62
N ALA A 110 17.16 -4.39 10.81
CA ALA A 110 17.85 -3.53 11.76
C ALA A 110 17.66 -4.02 13.21
N ILE A 111 16.44 -4.38 13.60
CA ILE A 111 16.16 -4.98 14.91
C ILE A 111 16.90 -6.31 15.07
N ALA A 112 16.89 -7.18 14.06
CA ALA A 112 17.59 -8.46 14.10
C ALA A 112 19.11 -8.29 14.21
N ALA A 113 19.69 -7.31 13.49
CA ALA A 113 21.10 -6.96 13.59
C ALA A 113 21.44 -6.41 14.98
N GLU A 114 20.62 -5.50 15.52
CA GLU A 114 20.79 -4.94 16.86
C GLU A 114 20.70 -6.01 17.95
N VAL A 115 19.71 -6.92 17.86
CA VAL A 115 19.57 -8.06 18.78
C VAL A 115 20.77 -9.00 18.68
N THR A 116 21.32 -9.22 17.49
CA THR A 116 22.52 -10.05 17.31
C THR A 116 23.77 -9.38 17.88
N ALA A 117 23.93 -8.07 17.68
CA ALA A 117 24.99 -7.27 18.28
C ALA A 117 24.88 -7.28 19.81
N ALA A 118 23.69 -7.08 20.36
CA ALA A 118 23.41 -7.12 21.80
C ALA A 118 23.53 -8.53 22.41
N ARG A 119 23.29 -9.59 21.62
CA ARG A 119 23.48 -11.00 22.02
C ARG A 119 24.91 -11.49 21.87
N THR A 120 25.82 -10.72 21.28
CA THR A 120 27.26 -11.03 21.35
C THR A 120 27.63 -10.90 22.82
N PRO A 121 27.78 -12.01 23.57
CA PRO A 121 28.01 -11.91 24.99
C PRO A 121 29.40 -11.33 25.17
N ALA A 122 29.55 -10.55 26.23
CA ALA A 122 30.83 -10.32 26.86
C ALA A 122 31.51 -11.69 27.16
N SER A 123 32.18 -12.28 26.18
CA SER A 123 33.26 -13.24 26.39
C SER A 123 34.50 -12.48 26.90
N ALA A 124 34.28 -11.60 27.87
CA ALA A 124 35.32 -10.89 28.62
C ALA A 124 35.59 -11.57 29.96
N TYR A 125 34.86 -12.63 30.32
CA TYR A 125 35.33 -13.59 31.31
C TYR A 125 36.01 -14.73 30.58
N ALA A 126 37.29 -14.51 30.28
CA ALA A 126 38.19 -15.61 30.00
C ALA A 126 38.23 -16.54 31.24
N ALA A 127 38.30 -17.85 31.00
CA ALA A 127 38.31 -18.88 32.04
C ALA A 127 39.58 -18.87 32.93
N ASP A 128 40.40 -17.83 32.84
CA ASP A 128 41.66 -17.61 33.56
C ASP A 128 41.63 -16.38 34.50
N GLY A 129 40.47 -15.74 34.69
CA GLY A 129 40.28 -14.77 35.77
C GLY A 129 41.12 -13.49 35.65
N ARG A 130 41.46 -13.05 34.44
CA ARG A 130 42.09 -11.74 34.23
C ARG A 130 41.13 -10.78 33.53
N ALA A 131 40.83 -9.67 34.21
CA ALA A 131 40.07 -8.57 33.64
C ALA A 131 40.84 -7.98 32.46
N ALA A 132 40.23 -7.99 31.28
CA ALA A 132 40.70 -7.19 30.16
C ALA A 132 40.56 -5.71 30.55
N LEU A 133 41.68 -5.00 30.60
CA LEU A 133 41.73 -3.54 30.69
C LEU A 133 41.10 -2.97 29.41
N GLY A 134 39.77 -2.81 29.46
CA GLY A 134 39.03 -2.03 28.49
C GLY A 134 39.35 -0.56 28.70
N ASP A 135 39.99 0.03 27.70
CA ASP A 135 40.45 1.41 27.66
C ASP A 135 39.33 2.38 28.07
N GLY A 136 39.54 3.04 29.20
CA GLY A 136 38.53 3.81 29.90
C GLY A 136 38.34 5.19 29.28
N ARG A 137 37.32 5.38 28.44
CA ARG A 137 36.74 6.70 28.16
C ARG A 137 35.22 6.66 27.98
N ALA A 138 34.51 6.34 29.06
CA ALA A 138 33.14 6.79 29.28
C ALA A 138 33.14 7.79 30.44
N VAL A 139 33.38 9.07 30.13
CA VAL A 139 33.17 10.16 31.09
C VAL A 139 31.70 10.53 31.03
N ALA A 140 30.92 10.02 31.98
CA ALA A 140 29.59 10.53 32.27
C ALA A 140 29.72 11.78 33.16
N ILE A 141 29.51 12.97 32.57
CA ILE A 141 29.18 14.17 33.36
C ILE A 141 27.75 13.99 33.87
N ASN A 142 27.58 13.82 35.18
CA ASN A 142 26.31 14.09 35.84
C ASN A 142 26.53 15.19 36.88
N ARG A 143 26.03 16.38 36.53
CA ARG A 143 25.94 17.58 37.37
C ARG A 143 24.54 17.54 38.00
N MET A 144 24.44 17.50 39.33
CA MET A 144 23.42 18.23 40.10
C MET A 144 23.61 18.10 41.63
N ALA A 145 23.51 19.27 42.28
CA ALA A 145 23.31 19.61 43.70
C ALA A 145 24.43 19.28 44.69
#